data_AF-A0A954I7B6-F1
#
_entry.id   AF-A0A954I7B6-F1
#
_cell.length_a   1.000
_cell.length_b   1.000
_cell.length_c   1.000
_cell.angle_alpha   90.00
_cell.angle_beta   90.00
_cell.angle_gamma   90.00
#
_symmetry.space_group_name_H-M   'P 1'
#
loop_
_entity.id
_entity.type
_entity.pdbx_description
1 polymer ?
#
loop_
_entity_poly.entity_id
_entity_poly.type
_entity_poly.pdbx_seq_one_letter_code
_entity_poly.pdbx_strand_id
1 'polypeptide(L)'
;FAAAPASCGPHWAAVKELLATAGTPHPLADRLLIAAFGTPVRYGWDSTGCKRLIHILHHRQPSDDSPWTTHPLFPPHAMKDVVNATWGDWVQAFAIAGTDVSTIPTRDSNGRFMELLERNLTSPEPSLDTRLIRPATMRDLCIRWKTGTRCHTDGLNLLLNYEPSGDTSPLGRPLETSLLGHGVATTCRWLPVHLKLIIEGLADTSTA
;
A
#
# COMPACT_ATOMS: atom_id res chain seq x y z
N PHE A 1 22.43 -17.59 6.81
CA PHE A 1 21.89 -16.52 7.68
C PHE A 1 20.71 -17.09 8.46
N ALA A 2 20.72 -17.00 9.79
CA ALA A 2 19.60 -17.46 10.61
C ALA A 2 18.57 -16.33 10.77
N ALA A 3 17.29 -16.68 10.83
CA ALA A 3 16.23 -15.71 11.15
C ALA A 3 16.43 -15.15 12.57
N ALA A 4 16.08 -13.88 12.77
CA ALA A 4 16.16 -13.25 14.09
C ALA A 4 15.19 -13.95 15.08
N PRO A 5 15.58 -14.11 16.36
CA PRO A 5 14.71 -14.67 17.38
C PRO A 5 13.47 -13.78 17.63
N ALA A 6 12.39 -14.39 18.13
CA ALA A 6 11.08 -13.76 18.29
C ALA A 6 11.03 -12.57 19.27
N SER A 7 12.03 -12.37 20.12
CA SER A 7 12.17 -11.17 20.93
C SER A 7 13.19 -10.24 20.28
N CYS A 8 12.80 -8.99 20.06
CA CYS A 8 13.62 -7.97 19.40
C CYS A 8 14.94 -7.62 20.13
N GLY A 9 15.28 -8.27 21.25
CA GLY A 9 16.62 -8.38 21.82
C GLY A 9 17.39 -7.08 22.18
N PRO A 10 18.58 -7.22 22.81
CA PRO A 10 19.50 -6.11 23.09
C PRO A 10 20.12 -5.50 21.82
N HIS A 11 20.18 -6.25 20.71
CA HIS A 11 20.72 -5.76 19.45
C HIS A 11 19.87 -4.64 18.84
N TRP A 12 18.53 -4.73 18.90
CA TRP A 12 17.67 -3.67 18.40
C TRP A 12 17.76 -2.40 19.25
N ALA A 13 17.88 -2.54 20.57
CA ALA A 13 18.10 -1.41 21.48
C ALA A 13 19.44 -0.71 21.17
N ALA A 14 20.51 -1.49 20.99
CA ALA A 14 21.82 -0.95 20.61
C ALA A 14 21.80 -0.25 19.24
N VAL A 15 21.12 -0.83 18.24
CA VAL A 15 20.95 -0.20 16.91
C VAL A 15 20.14 1.09 17.04
N LYS A 16 19.04 1.09 17.80
CA LYS A 16 18.19 2.27 18.00
C LYS A 16 18.96 3.41 18.69
N GLU A 17 19.72 3.09 19.73
CA GLU A 17 20.57 4.05 20.43
C GLU A 17 21.64 4.61 19.50
N LEU A 18 22.32 3.75 18.75
CA LEU A 18 23.32 4.17 17.78
C LEU A 18 22.73 5.08 16.69
N LEU A 19 21.58 4.72 16.12
CA LEU A 19 20.89 5.56 15.13
C LEU A 19 20.41 6.90 15.71
N ALA A 20 20.06 6.95 16.99
CA ALA A 20 19.63 8.18 17.67
C ALA A 20 20.79 9.14 18.01
N THR A 21 22.05 8.65 18.03
CA THR A 21 23.23 9.49 18.28
C THR A 21 23.67 10.30 17.06
N ALA A 22 23.20 9.95 15.86
CA ALA A 22 23.53 10.68 14.65
C ALA A 22 22.64 11.92 14.46
N GLY A 23 23.19 12.96 13.83
CA GLY A 23 22.43 14.16 13.47
C GLY A 23 21.37 13.90 12.39
N THR A 24 20.47 14.86 12.19
CA THR A 24 19.44 14.83 11.14
C THR A 24 19.83 15.76 9.99
N PRO A 25 19.80 15.30 8.72
CA PRO A 25 19.49 13.94 8.29
C PRO A 25 20.61 12.94 8.67
N HIS A 26 20.22 11.69 8.91
CA HIS A 26 21.15 10.63 9.31
C HIS A 26 22.23 10.43 8.23
N PRO A 27 23.51 10.15 8.55
CA PRO A 27 24.56 9.92 7.53
C PRO A 27 24.30 8.77 6.55
N LEU A 28 23.36 7.87 6.90
CA LEU A 28 22.91 6.78 6.02
C LEU A 28 21.81 7.21 5.06
N ALA A 29 21.17 8.37 5.26
CA ALA A 29 20.10 8.85 4.39
C ALA A 29 20.59 8.88 2.93
N ASP A 30 21.75 9.48 2.68
CA ASP A 30 22.38 9.55 1.35
C ASP A 30 22.82 8.19 0.77
N ARG A 31 22.70 7.10 1.53
CA ARG A 31 23.04 5.73 1.10
C ARG A 31 21.82 4.81 1.06
N LEU A 32 20.69 5.25 1.59
CA LEU A 32 19.50 4.43 1.70
C LEU A 32 18.59 4.64 0.50
N LEU A 33 18.31 3.55 -0.19
CA LEU A 33 17.33 3.48 -1.26
C LEU A 33 16.19 2.59 -0.79
N ILE A 34 14.97 3.10 -0.83
CA ILE A 34 13.78 2.37 -0.40
C ILE A 34 12.91 2.10 -1.62
N ALA A 35 12.62 0.83 -1.86
CA ALA A 35 11.63 0.39 -2.84
C ALA A 35 10.45 -0.23 -2.07
N ALA A 36 9.30 0.42 -2.12
CA ALA A 36 8.05 -0.06 -1.55
C ALA A 36 7.24 -0.79 -2.62
N PHE A 37 6.72 -1.97 -2.28
CA PHE A 37 5.84 -2.75 -3.12
C PHE A 37 4.45 -2.78 -2.50
N GLY A 38 3.40 -2.57 -3.29
CA GLY A 38 2.04 -2.58 -2.79
C GLY A 38 1.53 -1.19 -2.46
N THR A 39 1.07 -0.91 -1.24
CA THR A 39 0.33 0.34 -0.96
C THR A 39 1.20 1.44 -0.31
N PRO A 40 1.47 2.55 -1.01
CA PRO A 40 2.47 3.53 -0.58
C PRO A 40 1.89 4.61 0.34
N VAL A 41 0.56 4.71 0.41
CA VAL A 41 -0.17 5.85 1.02
C VAL A 41 -0.47 5.66 2.52
N ARG A 42 0.02 4.57 3.13
CA ARG A 42 -0.33 4.25 4.53
C ARG A 42 0.25 5.24 5.54
N TYR A 43 1.44 5.77 5.29
CA TYR A 43 2.17 6.62 6.22
C TYR A 43 2.91 7.71 5.48
N GLY A 44 3.03 8.89 6.11
CA GLY A 44 3.95 9.92 5.63
C GLY A 44 5.39 9.40 5.70
N TRP A 45 6.16 9.71 4.67
CA TRP A 45 7.57 9.32 4.60
C TRP A 45 8.45 10.49 5.05
N ASP A 46 9.48 10.20 5.84
CA ASP A 46 10.57 11.15 6.02
C ASP A 46 11.47 11.10 4.78
N SER A 47 11.17 11.95 3.81
CA SER A 47 11.95 12.06 2.56
C SER A 47 13.39 12.52 2.79
N THR A 48 13.70 13.10 3.96
CA THR A 48 15.09 13.47 4.33
C THR A 48 15.88 12.30 4.90
N GLY A 49 15.20 11.21 5.29
CA GLY A 49 15.80 10.00 5.86
C GLY A 49 16.30 8.99 4.82
N CYS A 50 16.09 9.24 3.53
CA CYS A 50 16.56 8.36 2.45
C CYS A 50 16.94 9.14 1.20
N LYS A 51 17.87 8.60 0.41
CA LYS A 51 18.33 9.21 -0.84
C LYS A 51 17.26 9.13 -1.91
N ARG A 52 16.54 8.01 -1.94
CA ARG A 52 15.43 7.75 -2.87
C ARG A 52 14.38 6.87 -2.23
N LEU A 53 13.15 7.18 -2.58
CA LEU A 53 11.96 6.40 -2.30
C LEU A 53 11.25 6.13 -3.63
N ILE A 54 11.05 4.86 -3.96
CA ILE A 54 10.32 4.40 -5.15
C ILE A 54 9.17 3.51 -4.69
N HIS A 55 7.99 3.74 -5.25
CA HIS A 55 6.78 2.97 -5.01
C HIS A 55 6.42 2.19 -6.27
N ILE A 56 6.40 0.88 -6.18
CA ILE A 56 6.01 -0.02 -7.28
C ILE A 56 4.59 -0.50 -7.02
N LEU A 57 3.67 0.01 -7.83
CA LEU A 57 2.23 -0.08 -7.60
C LEU A 57 1.59 -0.90 -8.71
N HIS A 58 0.84 -1.93 -8.33
CA HIS A 58 -0.04 -2.59 -9.28
C HIS A 58 -1.22 -1.67 -9.58
N HIS A 59 -1.31 -1.18 -10.82
CA HIS A 59 -2.34 -0.27 -11.26
C HIS A 59 -2.79 -0.62 -12.69
N ARG A 60 -4.10 -0.83 -12.84
CA ARG A 60 -4.76 -0.93 -14.14
C ARG A 60 -5.19 0.46 -14.57
N GLN A 61 -5.03 0.81 -15.85
CA GLN A 61 -5.57 2.06 -16.36
C GLN A 61 -7.10 1.96 -16.45
N PRO A 62 -7.85 3.03 -16.11
CA PRO A 62 -9.28 3.09 -16.40
C PRO A 62 -9.48 2.97 -17.90
N SER A 63 -10.47 2.19 -18.32
CA SER A 63 -10.94 2.16 -19.71
C SER A 63 -12.36 2.68 -19.75
N ASP A 64 -12.72 3.39 -20.83
CA ASP A 64 -14.09 3.90 -21.02
C ASP A 64 -15.12 2.74 -21.05
N ASP A 65 -14.70 1.58 -21.58
CA ASP A 65 -15.50 0.37 -21.64
C ASP A 65 -15.58 -0.39 -20.31
N SER A 66 -14.67 -0.12 -19.37
CA SER A 66 -14.61 -0.81 -18.08
C SER A 66 -14.05 0.08 -16.96
N PRO A 67 -14.69 1.21 -16.62
CA PRO A 67 -14.21 2.14 -15.59
C PRO A 67 -14.20 1.52 -14.18
N TRP A 68 -14.93 0.42 -14.00
CA TRP A 68 -15.01 -0.34 -12.75
C TRP A 68 -13.75 -1.15 -12.42
N THR A 69 -12.76 -1.24 -13.32
CA THR A 69 -11.52 -1.98 -13.06
C THR A 69 -10.54 -1.22 -12.18
N THR A 70 -10.81 0.05 -11.87
CA THR A 70 -9.93 0.93 -11.07
C THR A 70 -10.62 1.54 -9.86
N HIS A 71 -11.94 1.38 -9.73
CA HIS A 71 -12.74 1.90 -8.63
C HIS A 71 -13.68 0.81 -8.11
N PRO A 72 -13.64 0.47 -6.82
CA PRO A 72 -14.64 -0.40 -6.25
C PRO A 72 -16.01 0.28 -6.33
N LEU A 73 -16.96 -0.33 -7.02
CA LEU A 73 -18.37 0.06 -6.93
C LEU A 73 -18.87 -0.27 -5.50
N PHE A 74 -19.84 0.44 -4.94
CA PHE A 74 -20.37 0.17 -3.58
C PHE A 74 -21.90 0.24 -3.60
N PRO A 75 -22.66 -0.51 -2.79
CA PRO A 75 -22.80 -1.98 -2.66
C PRO A 75 -23.98 -2.57 -3.50
N PRO A 76 -24.15 -3.92 -3.56
CA PRO A 76 -23.42 -4.96 -2.81
C PRO A 76 -22.57 -5.88 -3.70
N HIS A 77 -21.25 -5.95 -3.44
CA HIS A 77 -20.37 -6.94 -4.07
C HIS A 77 -20.24 -8.21 -3.25
N ALA A 78 -20.04 -9.34 -3.93
CA ALA A 78 -19.73 -10.59 -3.27
C ALA A 78 -18.27 -10.57 -2.77
N MET A 79 -18.01 -11.16 -1.59
CA MET A 79 -16.66 -11.28 -1.01
C MET A 79 -15.64 -11.88 -1.97
N LYS A 80 -16.09 -12.74 -2.90
CA LYS A 80 -15.23 -13.31 -3.95
C LYS A 80 -14.60 -12.23 -4.84
N ASP A 81 -15.32 -11.17 -5.18
CA ASP A 81 -14.88 -10.13 -6.10
C ASP A 81 -13.84 -9.21 -5.45
N VAL A 82 -13.97 -9.04 -4.13
CA VAL A 82 -12.98 -8.37 -3.29
C VAL A 82 -11.68 -9.17 -3.25
N VAL A 83 -11.75 -10.47 -2.91
CA VAL A 83 -10.54 -11.33 -2.81
C VAL A 83 -9.84 -11.49 -4.16
N ASN A 84 -10.60 -11.46 -5.26
CA ASN A 84 -10.08 -11.56 -6.63
C ASN A 84 -9.58 -10.23 -7.21
N ALA A 85 -9.63 -9.15 -6.45
CA ALA A 85 -9.30 -7.82 -6.94
C ALA A 85 -10.09 -7.42 -8.22
N THR A 86 -11.31 -7.94 -8.43
CA THR A 86 -12.06 -7.81 -9.70
C THR A 86 -12.22 -6.33 -10.10
N TRP A 87 -12.55 -5.48 -9.14
CA TRP A 87 -12.90 -4.07 -9.32
C TRP A 87 -11.76 -3.07 -9.04
N GLY A 88 -10.52 -3.54 -9.08
CA GLY A 88 -9.33 -2.71 -8.80
C GLY A 88 -8.40 -3.33 -7.79
N ASP A 89 -7.28 -2.65 -7.51
CA ASP A 89 -6.40 -2.99 -6.40
C ASP A 89 -7.13 -2.64 -5.10
N TRP A 90 -7.91 -3.59 -4.61
CA TRP A 90 -8.64 -3.46 -3.35
C TRP A 90 -7.70 -3.25 -2.18
N VAL A 91 -6.41 -3.57 -2.28
CA VAL A 91 -5.49 -3.21 -1.20
C VAL A 91 -5.31 -1.72 -1.12
N GLN A 92 -5.36 -0.94 -2.20
CA GLN A 92 -5.32 0.52 -2.07
C GLN A 92 -6.56 1.07 -1.35
N ALA A 93 -7.71 0.42 -1.52
CA ALA A 93 -8.90 0.72 -0.74
C ALA A 93 -8.73 0.25 0.74
N PHE A 94 -8.19 -0.94 0.99
CA PHE A 94 -7.96 -1.49 2.34
C PHE A 94 -6.63 -1.07 2.99
N ALA A 95 -5.87 -0.20 2.35
CA ALA A 95 -4.69 0.48 2.90
C ALA A 95 -5.02 1.90 3.32
N ILE A 96 -6.32 2.20 3.48
CA ILE A 96 -6.74 3.29 4.33
C ILE A 96 -6.38 2.91 5.76
N ALA A 97 -5.95 3.89 6.54
CA ALA A 97 -5.71 3.66 7.94
C ALA A 97 -7.00 3.01 8.55
N GLY A 98 -6.84 1.98 9.39
CA GLY A 98 -7.97 1.38 10.13
C GLY A 98 -8.68 0.20 9.45
N THR A 99 -8.25 -0.22 8.26
CA THR A 99 -8.77 -1.43 7.58
C THR A 99 -7.88 -2.66 7.69
N ASP A 100 -6.77 -2.57 8.42
CA ASP A 100 -6.07 -3.75 8.89
C ASP A 100 -6.99 -4.52 9.83
N VAL A 101 -7.07 -5.85 9.65
CA VAL A 101 -7.73 -6.73 10.61
C VAL A 101 -6.98 -6.60 11.92
N SER A 102 -7.42 -5.65 12.75
CA SER A 102 -6.81 -5.39 14.03
C SER A 102 -7.00 -6.64 14.86
N THR A 103 -5.90 -7.22 15.33
CA THR A 103 -5.99 -8.28 16.32
C THR A 103 -6.68 -7.71 17.55
N ILE A 104 -7.44 -8.53 18.30
CA ILE A 104 -8.14 -8.08 19.51
C ILE A 104 -7.24 -7.21 20.43
N PRO A 105 -5.95 -7.56 20.65
CA PRO A 105 -5.06 -6.74 21.49
C PRO A 105 -4.68 -5.37 20.92
N THR A 106 -4.74 -5.16 19.61
CA THR A 106 -4.29 -3.91 18.95
C THR A 106 -5.44 -2.98 18.56
N ARG A 107 -6.69 -3.46 18.68
CA ARG A 107 -7.89 -2.76 18.21
C ARG A 107 -8.04 -1.36 18.79
N ASP A 108 -7.86 -1.19 20.09
CA ASP A 108 -8.05 0.09 20.76
C ASP A 108 -6.96 1.11 20.38
N SER A 109 -5.70 0.66 20.34
CA SER A 109 -4.57 1.49 19.91
C SER A 109 -4.71 1.92 18.46
N ASN A 110 -5.11 1.00 17.57
CA ASN A 110 -5.38 1.30 16.18
C ASN A 110 -6.54 2.29 16.04
N GLY A 111 -7.61 2.13 16.82
CA GLY A 111 -8.74 3.08 16.86
C GLY A 111 -8.32 4.50 17.24
N ARG A 112 -7.47 4.66 18.26
CA ARG A 112 -6.96 5.99 18.66
C ARG A 112 -6.03 6.60 17.62
N PHE A 113 -5.18 5.78 17.00
CA PHE A 113 -4.30 6.23 15.93
C PHE A 113 -5.12 6.68 14.71
N MET A 114 -6.22 5.99 14.43
CA MET A 114 -7.18 6.40 13.41
C MET A 114 -7.83 7.73 13.68
N GLU A 115 -8.36 7.92 14.88
CA GLU A 115 -8.95 9.20 15.28
C GLU A 115 -7.94 10.35 15.13
N LEU A 116 -6.66 10.10 15.46
CA LEU A 116 -5.59 11.09 15.26
C LEU A 116 -5.37 11.43 13.78
N LEU A 117 -5.25 10.42 12.93
CA LEU A 117 -5.02 10.61 11.49
C LEU A 117 -6.20 11.29 10.78
N GLU A 118 -7.42 11.04 11.26
CA GLU A 118 -8.65 11.55 10.63
C GLU A 118 -9.20 12.83 11.26
N ARG A 119 -8.61 13.32 12.37
CA ARG A 119 -9.16 14.41 13.21
C ARG A 119 -9.57 15.67 12.45
N ASN A 120 -8.92 15.96 11.33
CA ASN A 120 -9.15 17.17 10.54
C ASN A 120 -9.68 16.87 9.12
N LEU A 121 -10.07 15.63 8.84
CA LEU A 121 -10.66 15.28 7.55
C LEU A 121 -12.12 15.74 7.52
N THR A 122 -12.49 16.46 6.46
CA THR A 122 -13.90 16.75 6.19
C THR A 122 -14.65 15.44 5.94
N SER A 123 -15.83 15.30 6.54
CA SER A 123 -16.72 14.17 6.23
C SER A 123 -17.08 14.21 4.74
N PRO A 124 -16.95 13.09 4.02
CA PRO A 124 -17.29 13.05 2.61
C PRO A 124 -18.80 13.14 2.39
N GLU A 125 -19.21 13.83 1.33
CA GLU A 125 -20.63 13.93 0.95
C GLU A 125 -21.18 12.58 0.47
N PRO A 126 -22.29 12.07 1.04
CA PRO A 126 -22.87 10.82 0.61
C PRO A 126 -23.44 10.88 -0.81
N SER A 127 -23.05 9.92 -1.64
CA SER A 127 -23.64 9.67 -2.96
C SER A 127 -24.87 8.74 -2.86
N LEU A 128 -25.65 8.62 -3.94
CA LEU A 128 -26.88 7.82 -3.97
C LEU A 128 -26.69 6.38 -3.47
N ASP A 129 -25.55 5.79 -3.79
CA ASP A 129 -25.16 4.42 -3.44
C ASP A 129 -24.63 4.25 -2.01
N THR A 130 -24.24 5.34 -1.33
CA THR A 130 -23.69 5.29 0.03
C THR A 130 -24.60 5.92 1.08
N ARG A 131 -25.55 6.77 0.69
CA ARG A 131 -26.44 7.52 1.60
C ARG A 131 -27.19 6.66 2.61
N LEU A 132 -27.56 5.43 2.24
CA LEU A 132 -28.32 4.51 3.10
C LEU A 132 -27.44 3.64 4.01
N ILE A 133 -26.12 3.66 3.84
CA ILE A 133 -25.20 2.87 4.66
C ILE A 133 -25.19 3.42 6.08
N ARG A 134 -25.39 2.53 7.05
CA ARG A 134 -25.21 2.81 8.47
C ARG A 134 -24.26 1.78 9.09
N PRO A 135 -23.40 2.16 10.06
CA PRO A 135 -23.23 3.49 10.65
C PRO A 135 -22.51 4.50 9.73
N ALA A 136 -22.51 5.80 10.10
CA ALA A 136 -21.86 6.87 9.33
C ALA A 136 -20.36 6.62 9.10
N THR A 137 -19.67 6.03 10.08
CA THR A 137 -18.26 5.61 9.94
C THR A 137 -18.05 4.63 8.80
N MET A 138 -18.95 3.63 8.66
CA MET A 138 -18.90 2.69 7.56
C MET A 138 -19.17 3.40 6.23
N ARG A 139 -20.19 4.24 6.16
CA ARG A 139 -20.52 5.01 4.97
C ARG A 139 -19.33 5.86 4.50
N ASP A 140 -18.72 6.62 5.38
CA ASP A 140 -17.64 7.55 5.06
C ASP A 140 -16.40 6.78 4.57
N LEU A 141 -16.12 5.62 5.17
CA LEU A 141 -15.09 4.69 4.69
C LEU A 141 -15.39 4.18 3.27
N CYS A 142 -16.66 3.81 3.00
CA CYS A 142 -17.09 3.34 1.68
C CYS A 142 -16.93 4.42 0.60
N ILE A 143 -17.24 5.68 0.93
CA ILE A 143 -17.04 6.80 0.00
C ILE A 143 -15.55 6.99 -0.28
N ARG A 144 -14.71 6.91 0.74
CA ARG A 144 -13.25 7.02 0.58
C ARG A 144 -12.65 5.89 -0.25
N TRP A 145 -13.23 4.68 -0.22
CA TRP A 145 -12.79 3.59 -1.09
C TRP A 145 -13.03 3.85 -2.58
N LYS A 146 -14.01 4.69 -2.93
CA LYS A 146 -14.35 5.00 -4.34
C LYS A 146 -13.32 5.90 -5.03
N THR A 147 -12.37 6.49 -4.29
CA THR A 147 -11.37 7.43 -4.86
C THR A 147 -10.36 6.77 -5.80
N GLY A 148 -10.41 5.45 -5.98
CA GLY A 148 -9.50 4.70 -6.84
C GLY A 148 -8.07 4.66 -6.31
N THR A 149 -7.12 4.45 -7.23
CA THR A 149 -5.69 4.32 -6.91
C THR A 149 -5.12 5.64 -6.38
N ARG A 150 -4.42 5.58 -5.24
CA ARG A 150 -3.77 6.73 -4.60
C ARG A 150 -2.26 6.59 -4.73
N CYS A 151 -1.60 7.65 -5.18
CA CYS A 151 -0.14 7.75 -5.20
C CYS A 151 0.34 8.59 -4.02
N HIS A 152 1.49 8.24 -3.46
CA HIS A 152 2.12 9.07 -2.43
C HIS A 152 2.78 10.29 -3.09
N THR A 153 2.78 11.46 -2.45
CA THR A 153 3.45 12.66 -2.99
C THR A 153 4.96 12.58 -2.88
N ASP A 154 5.45 11.91 -1.84
CA ASP A 154 6.87 11.65 -1.64
C ASP A 154 7.34 10.43 -2.43
N GLY A 155 8.45 10.58 -3.16
CA GLY A 155 9.06 9.50 -3.94
C GLY A 155 8.50 9.35 -5.35
N LEU A 156 9.09 8.44 -6.12
CA LEU A 156 8.68 8.11 -7.49
C LEU A 156 7.63 7.01 -7.46
N ASN A 157 6.47 7.22 -8.09
CA ASN A 157 5.43 6.20 -8.22
C ASN A 157 5.51 5.54 -9.60
N LEU A 158 5.83 4.25 -9.64
CA LEU A 158 5.80 3.41 -10.83
C LEU A 158 4.49 2.62 -10.86
N LEU A 159 3.59 2.99 -11.76
CA LEU A 159 2.29 2.36 -11.96
C LEU A 159 2.41 1.25 -13.02
N LEU A 160 2.16 0.00 -12.62
CA LEU A 160 2.37 -1.17 -13.46
C LEU A 160 1.08 -1.96 -13.64
N ASN A 161 0.74 -2.26 -14.88
CA ASN A 161 -0.28 -3.23 -15.24
C ASN A 161 0.41 -4.55 -15.60
N TYR A 162 0.40 -5.53 -14.70
CA TYR A 162 1.08 -6.80 -14.92
C TYR A 162 0.26 -7.67 -15.87
N GLU A 163 0.89 -8.14 -16.94
CA GLU A 163 0.29 -9.16 -17.79
C GLU A 163 0.21 -10.51 -17.04
N PRO A 164 -0.82 -11.33 -17.31
CA PRO A 164 -0.94 -12.64 -16.69
C PRO A 164 0.29 -13.51 -16.98
N SER A 165 0.98 -13.93 -15.92
CA SER A 165 2.17 -14.80 -16.03
C SER A 165 1.85 -16.24 -16.43
N GLY A 166 0.58 -16.63 -16.36
CA GLY A 166 0.12 -18.02 -16.48
C GLY A 166 0.22 -18.80 -15.16
N ASP A 167 0.85 -18.23 -14.12
CA ASP A 167 0.97 -18.87 -12.82
C ASP A 167 -0.28 -18.65 -11.96
N THR A 168 -0.53 -19.62 -11.09
CA THR A 168 -1.63 -19.56 -10.13
C THR A 168 -1.14 -19.66 -8.69
N SER A 169 -1.79 -18.91 -7.80
CA SER A 169 -1.67 -19.09 -6.35
C SER A 169 -2.11 -20.50 -5.91
N PRO A 170 -1.82 -20.93 -4.66
CA PRO A 170 -2.29 -22.23 -4.14
C PRO A 170 -3.81 -22.43 -4.20
N LEU A 171 -4.58 -21.35 -4.34
CA LEU A 171 -6.04 -21.36 -4.51
C LEU A 171 -6.49 -21.37 -5.99
N GLY A 172 -5.57 -21.62 -6.94
CA GLY A 172 -5.87 -21.72 -8.37
C GLY A 172 -6.20 -20.39 -9.07
N ARG A 173 -5.82 -19.25 -8.46
CA ARG A 173 -6.11 -17.91 -9.01
C ARG A 173 -4.89 -17.29 -9.67
N PRO A 174 -5.05 -16.50 -10.76
CA PRO A 174 -3.93 -15.78 -11.38
C PRO A 174 -3.14 -15.00 -10.35
N LEU A 175 -1.83 -15.15 -10.38
CA LEU A 175 -0.94 -14.62 -9.35
C LEU A 175 -1.09 -13.11 -9.16
N GLU A 176 -1.28 -12.37 -10.25
CA GLU A 176 -1.37 -10.90 -10.30
C GLU A 176 -2.62 -10.38 -9.58
N THR A 177 -3.68 -11.18 -9.58
CA THR A 177 -4.97 -10.87 -8.94
C THR A 177 -5.10 -11.50 -7.55
N SER A 178 -4.15 -12.37 -7.18
CA SER A 178 -4.16 -13.05 -5.89
C SER A 178 -3.73 -12.10 -4.76
N LEU A 179 -4.08 -12.45 -3.52
CA LEU A 179 -3.80 -11.65 -2.33
C LEU A 179 -4.25 -10.19 -2.52
N LEU A 180 -5.48 -9.99 -3.00
CA LEU A 180 -6.06 -8.67 -3.27
C LEU A 180 -5.28 -7.83 -4.31
N GLY A 181 -4.39 -8.44 -5.10
CA GLY A 181 -3.53 -7.75 -6.08
C GLY A 181 -2.05 -7.72 -5.71
N HIS A 182 -1.65 -8.30 -4.57
CA HIS A 182 -0.27 -8.31 -4.06
C HIS A 182 0.54 -9.56 -4.40
N GLY A 183 -0.05 -10.56 -5.06
CA GLY A 183 0.68 -11.78 -5.41
C GLY A 183 1.94 -11.53 -6.23
N VAL A 184 1.99 -10.43 -7.00
CA VAL A 184 3.22 -10.02 -7.72
C VAL A 184 4.36 -9.62 -6.79
N ALA A 185 4.07 -9.02 -5.63
CA ALA A 185 5.07 -8.53 -4.68
C ALA A 185 5.59 -9.65 -3.75
N THR A 186 4.90 -10.79 -3.69
CA THR A 186 5.22 -11.89 -2.78
C THR A 186 5.88 -13.09 -3.47
N THR A 187 6.24 -12.95 -4.74
CA THR A 187 6.80 -14.02 -5.57
C THR A 187 8.15 -13.64 -6.17
N CYS A 188 9.10 -14.57 -6.15
CA CYS A 188 10.41 -14.38 -6.75
C CYS A 188 10.36 -14.24 -8.29
N ARG A 189 9.25 -14.64 -8.94
CA ARG A 189 9.11 -14.58 -10.40
C ARG A 189 9.21 -13.16 -10.97
N TRP A 190 8.61 -12.20 -10.27
CA TRP A 190 8.60 -10.79 -10.71
C TRP A 190 9.83 -10.00 -10.23
N LEU A 191 10.64 -10.58 -9.35
CA LEU A 191 11.81 -9.93 -8.77
C LEU A 191 12.80 -9.40 -9.83
N PRO A 192 13.12 -10.11 -10.93
CA PRO A 192 14.01 -9.56 -11.97
C PRO A 192 13.44 -8.30 -12.64
N VAL A 193 12.12 -8.27 -12.91
CA VAL A 193 11.44 -7.10 -13.48
C VAL A 193 11.45 -5.96 -12.48
N HIS A 194 11.14 -6.23 -11.21
CA HIS A 194 11.19 -5.24 -10.13
C HIS A 194 12.57 -4.65 -9.93
N LEU A 195 13.62 -5.47 -9.93
CA LEU A 195 15.00 -5.02 -9.81
C LEU A 195 15.39 -4.13 -11.00
N LYS A 196 15.00 -4.50 -12.21
CA LYS A 196 15.22 -3.68 -13.41
C LYS A 196 14.54 -2.32 -13.27
N LEU A 197 13.27 -2.29 -12.89
CA LEU A 197 12.51 -1.04 -12.69
C LEU A 197 13.11 -0.16 -11.60
N ILE A 198 13.61 -0.76 -10.51
CA ILE A 198 14.34 -0.03 -9.46
C ILE A 198 15.60 0.58 -10.05
N ILE A 199 16.43 -0.19 -10.77
CA ILE A 199 17.68 0.30 -11.37
C ILE A 199 17.40 1.45 -12.36
N GLU A 200 16.40 1.31 -13.21
CA GLU A 200 16.00 2.34 -14.18
C GLU A 200 15.47 3.60 -13.49
N GLY A 201 14.54 3.44 -12.53
CA GLY A 201 14.02 4.56 -11.74
C GLY A 201 15.07 5.28 -10.90
N LEU A 202 16.17 4.60 -10.57
CA LEU A 202 17.34 5.20 -9.92
C LEU A 202 18.27 5.92 -10.91
N ALA A 203 18.37 5.46 -12.15
CA ALA A 203 19.27 6.01 -13.17
C ALA A 203 18.74 7.33 -13.79
N ASP A 204 17.42 7.43 -14.00
CA ASP A 204 16.75 8.54 -14.70
C ASP A 204 16.80 9.91 -13.99
N THR A 205 17.46 10.00 -12.81
CA THR A 205 17.61 11.27 -12.07
C THR A 205 19.05 11.77 -11.99
N SER A 206 19.97 11.21 -12.78
CA SER A 206 21.38 11.63 -12.83
C SER A 206 21.61 12.92 -13.64
N THR A 207 20.55 13.51 -14.20
CA THR A 207 20.61 14.65 -15.14
C THR A 207 19.69 15.82 -14.78
N ALA A 208 19.31 15.98 -13.51
CA ALA A 208 18.56 17.14 -13.03
C ALA A 208 19.34 17.90 -11.94
#